data_AF-A0A382CXF6-F1
#
_entry.id   AF-A0A382CXF6-F1
#
_cell.length_a   1.000
_cell.length_b   1.000
_cell.length_c   1.000
_cell.angle_alpha   90.00
_cell.angle_beta   90.00
_cell.angle_gamma   90.00
#
_symmetry.space_group_name_H-M   'P 1'
#
loop_
_entity.id
_entity.type
_entity.pdbx_description
1 polymer ?
#
loop_
_entity_poly.entity_id
_entity_poly.type
_entity_poly.pdbx_seq_one_letter_code
_entity_poly.pdbx_strand_id
1 'polypeptide(L)'
;NAGLFRFNQNIVIENSQTIEEGELTSKVIPLEVFDNQVGGVVVANKTEEEFGYFAISANEISNQGDLVATNSNSILLKGLNVDLSRGVINVKSGKDFEAGLDNKGEPKNIGFLGSYYNKRFRATDGRNWFVPDWGVLDVYWGVGQTPIGHAARSMENFCQNYPSPYPGIGAAGDDLSVSIITGGFNALELLAPQNLIYNYYDLYEEPMRPVKPPIDGFGAYINWYVAGASGFTRRTDRQGKKFKPYIDYFRTGSTAAQTLYAQGVFVLNRNEAVTITPKFLGNYGGGYGRGSFDSAVVEVKTSVTNRIEETTETSTIYLISELGSIRPAGTIINNARATVDALTQMPESLIVTRNANMEFDEAHPPSDSIIDYPFNGQFGVGYNAQFNVNWTTYGFRYTNVLSRLNVATETTIEIDGNVDSLGQKISQTQPGSVIIEAKNLNLEAAKIRAEGNLKIKAENLISSKNAILDCQNLSLDIGSSGRLLVIEDLVPDEVYRFGGSMELYEGTWETTWKECDLVFDDNGNIELDDNGFPKYEEKTWPFHYKMLVIDSNSSTTNKVYVQSLKLSGDDIIIKDKIHLQGELVLNSSSVTFDNDFLVVPPPSDVFKWDESVASGVISITNNAV
;
A
#
# COMPACT_ATOMS: atom_id res chain seq x y z
N ASN A 1 -20.17 -3.17 32.40
CA ASN A 1 -20.29 -4.23 31.38
C ASN A 1 -19.42 -5.40 31.82
N ALA A 2 -19.95 -6.62 31.87
CA ALA A 2 -19.19 -7.85 32.15
C ALA A 2 -19.47 -8.94 31.10
N GLY A 3 -20.08 -8.56 29.98
CA GLY A 3 -20.45 -9.45 28.87
C GLY A 3 -20.12 -8.83 27.52
N LEU A 4 -20.75 -9.32 26.46
CA LEU A 4 -20.50 -8.88 25.10
C LEU A 4 -21.56 -7.85 24.63
N PHE A 5 -21.11 -6.64 24.30
CA PHE A 5 -21.91 -5.60 23.65
C PHE A 5 -21.40 -5.40 22.22
N ARG A 6 -22.26 -5.62 21.21
CA ARG A 6 -21.93 -5.45 19.79
C ARG A 6 -22.83 -4.42 19.15
N PHE A 7 -22.22 -3.57 18.33
CA PHE A 7 -22.92 -2.52 17.60
C PHE A 7 -22.42 -2.45 16.16
N ASN A 8 -23.32 -2.09 15.26
CA ASN A 8 -23.06 -1.95 13.82
C ASN A 8 -23.22 -0.50 13.32
N GLN A 9 -23.26 0.47 14.23
CA GLN A 9 -23.51 1.88 13.97
C GLN A 9 -22.59 2.75 14.83
N ASN A 10 -22.56 4.05 14.53
CA ASN A 10 -21.86 5.01 15.38
C ASN A 10 -22.53 5.04 16.75
N ILE A 11 -21.73 5.17 17.80
CA ILE A 11 -22.25 5.19 19.16
C ILE A 11 -21.62 6.38 19.89
N VAL A 12 -22.50 7.12 20.54
CA VAL A 12 -22.12 8.04 21.61
C VAL A 12 -22.79 7.54 22.88
N ILE A 13 -21.99 7.29 23.92
CA ILE A 13 -22.49 6.98 25.26
C ILE A 13 -22.29 8.22 26.13
N GLU A 14 -23.38 8.95 26.36
CA GLU A 14 -23.44 10.19 27.15
C GLU A 14 -24.82 10.32 27.82
N ASN A 15 -24.96 11.26 28.76
CA ASN A 15 -26.23 11.56 29.41
C ASN A 15 -26.83 12.86 28.86
N SER A 16 -28.17 12.95 28.79
CA SER A 16 -28.86 14.16 28.34
C SER A 16 -29.91 14.58 29.36
N GLN A 17 -29.90 15.87 29.73
CA GLN A 17 -30.95 16.49 30.53
C GLN A 17 -31.82 17.36 29.64
N THR A 18 -33.13 17.14 29.69
CA THR A 18 -34.11 18.04 29.06
C THR A 18 -34.18 19.32 29.89
N ILE A 19 -34.00 20.48 29.26
CA ILE A 19 -34.23 21.76 29.94
C ILE A 19 -35.75 21.96 30.01
N GLU A 20 -36.31 22.00 31.23
CA GLU A 20 -37.73 22.34 31.42
C GLU A 20 -37.93 23.82 31.08
N GLU A 21 -38.23 24.13 29.82
CA GLU A 21 -38.90 25.37 29.39
C GLU A 21 -39.31 25.30 27.90
N GLY A 22 -40.16 24.35 27.53
CA GLY A 22 -40.91 24.38 26.26
C GLY A 22 -40.11 24.27 24.94
N GLU A 23 -38.78 24.24 24.98
CA GLU A 23 -37.91 23.99 23.83
C GLU A 23 -37.18 22.64 23.97
N LEU A 24 -37.06 21.91 22.86
CA LEU A 24 -36.36 20.63 22.73
C LEU A 24 -34.81 20.80 22.79
N THR A 25 -34.29 21.63 23.70
CA THR A 25 -32.84 21.75 23.89
C THR A 25 -32.42 20.86 25.06
N SER A 26 -31.84 19.70 24.74
CA SER A 26 -31.19 18.84 25.72
C SER A 26 -29.78 19.34 26.01
N LYS A 27 -29.38 19.48 27.27
CA LYS A 27 -27.98 19.68 27.65
C LYS A 27 -27.33 18.31 27.81
N VAL A 28 -26.31 18.02 27.02
CA VAL A 28 -25.44 16.84 27.23
C VAL A 28 -24.60 17.08 28.46
N ILE A 29 -24.59 16.09 29.34
CA ILE A 29 -23.72 16.01 30.50
C ILE A 29 -22.99 14.66 30.44
N PRO A 30 -21.73 14.60 30.88
CA PRO A 30 -21.04 13.32 31.01
C PRO A 30 -21.85 12.36 31.88
N LEU A 31 -21.78 11.07 31.58
CA LEU A 31 -22.23 10.04 32.52
C LEU A 31 -21.48 10.17 33.84
N GLU A 32 -22.06 9.69 34.94
CA GLU A 32 -21.32 9.61 36.19
C GLU A 32 -20.20 8.57 36.09
N VAL A 33 -20.55 7.36 35.63
CA VAL A 33 -19.63 6.23 35.52
C VAL A 33 -19.87 5.44 34.24
N PHE A 34 -18.78 5.09 33.56
CA PHE A 34 -18.69 3.98 32.61
C PHE A 34 -17.73 2.95 33.18
N ASP A 35 -18.20 1.72 33.39
CA ASP A 35 -17.39 0.61 33.90
C ASP A 35 -17.47 -0.59 32.94
N ASN A 36 -16.34 -0.98 32.37
CA ASN A 36 -16.17 -2.22 31.61
C ASN A 36 -15.22 -3.15 32.37
N GLN A 37 -15.78 -4.21 32.94
CA GLN A 37 -15.10 -5.13 33.84
C GLN A 37 -14.31 -6.18 33.07
N VAL A 38 -13.46 -6.91 33.79
CA VAL A 38 -12.71 -8.05 33.24
C VAL A 38 -13.66 -9.05 32.55
N GLY A 39 -13.33 -9.39 31.30
CA GLY A 39 -14.16 -10.25 30.44
C GLY A 39 -15.31 -9.55 29.71
N GLY A 40 -15.54 -8.27 30.00
CA GLY A 40 -16.45 -7.41 29.24
C GLY A 40 -15.84 -7.03 27.90
N VAL A 41 -16.59 -7.22 26.81
CA VAL A 41 -16.15 -6.90 25.45
C VAL A 41 -17.15 -5.95 24.82
N VAL A 42 -16.69 -4.79 24.36
CA VAL A 42 -17.47 -3.85 23.54
C VAL A 42 -16.89 -3.85 22.14
N VAL A 43 -17.71 -4.19 21.14
CA VAL A 43 -17.28 -4.25 19.73
C VAL A 43 -18.11 -3.29 18.90
N ALA A 44 -17.43 -2.37 18.22
CA ALA A 44 -18.01 -1.52 17.19
C ALA A 44 -17.50 -1.94 15.81
N ASN A 45 -18.40 -2.44 14.97
CA ASN A 45 -18.09 -2.87 13.60
C ASN A 45 -18.85 -2.00 12.60
N LYS A 46 -18.15 -1.51 11.57
CA LYS A 46 -18.77 -0.84 10.42
C LYS A 46 -18.48 -1.60 9.14
N THR A 47 -19.23 -1.31 8.08
CA THR A 47 -18.89 -1.81 6.74
C THR A 47 -17.61 -1.14 6.24
N GLU A 48 -16.82 -1.86 5.45
CA GLU A 48 -15.49 -1.50 4.96
C GLU A 48 -15.40 -0.22 4.09
N GLU A 49 -16.51 0.50 3.90
CA GLU A 49 -16.61 1.70 3.07
C GLU A 49 -17.06 2.93 3.86
N GLU A 50 -17.48 2.75 5.11
CA GLU A 50 -18.02 3.78 6.00
C GLU A 50 -17.01 4.15 7.10
N PHE A 51 -16.94 5.44 7.43
CA PHE A 51 -16.27 5.89 8.65
C PHE A 51 -17.25 5.82 9.81
N GLY A 52 -16.78 5.33 10.95
CA GLY A 52 -17.56 5.34 12.18
C GLY A 52 -16.73 5.66 13.41
N TYR A 53 -17.42 5.76 14.53
CA TYR A 53 -16.79 6.05 15.81
C TYR A 53 -17.58 5.48 16.98
N PHE A 54 -16.85 5.22 18.05
CA PHE A 54 -17.35 4.82 19.35
C PHE A 54 -16.84 5.83 20.39
N ALA A 55 -17.75 6.65 20.92
CA ALA A 55 -17.42 7.69 21.88
C ALA A 55 -18.04 7.41 23.25
N ILE A 56 -17.25 7.55 24.32
CA ILE A 56 -17.69 7.49 25.70
C ILE A 56 -17.35 8.82 26.38
N SER A 57 -18.35 9.46 26.98
CA SER A 57 -18.20 10.67 27.78
C SER A 57 -18.73 10.42 29.20
N ALA A 58 -17.83 10.27 30.18
CA ALA A 58 -18.18 10.00 31.58
C ALA A 58 -17.19 10.65 32.55
N ASN A 59 -17.63 11.07 33.73
CA ASN A 59 -16.75 11.58 34.78
C ASN A 59 -15.73 10.51 35.19
N GLU A 60 -16.21 9.29 35.45
CA GLU A 60 -15.38 8.12 35.72
C GLU A 60 -15.48 7.13 34.55
N ILE A 61 -14.36 6.81 33.92
CA ILE A 61 -14.24 5.72 32.94
C ILE A 61 -13.30 4.68 33.53
N SER A 62 -13.78 3.46 33.75
CA SER A 62 -12.96 2.30 34.10
C SER A 62 -13.09 1.24 33.01
N ASN A 63 -11.96 0.82 32.42
CA ASN A 63 -11.92 -0.25 31.44
C ASN A 63 -10.84 -1.27 31.80
N GLN A 64 -11.29 -2.45 32.25
CA GLN A 64 -10.48 -3.64 32.53
C GLN A 64 -10.79 -4.80 31.55
N GLY A 65 -11.72 -4.59 30.63
CA GLY A 65 -12.05 -5.50 29.53
C GLY A 65 -11.55 -4.97 28.18
N ASP A 66 -12.23 -5.38 27.11
CA ASP A 66 -11.83 -5.09 25.73
C ASP A 66 -12.76 -4.06 25.07
N LEU A 67 -12.19 -2.97 24.56
CA LEU A 67 -12.86 -2.06 23.64
C LEU A 67 -12.28 -2.26 22.24
N VAL A 68 -13.07 -2.85 21.34
CA VAL A 68 -12.62 -3.24 20.01
C VAL A 68 -13.39 -2.48 18.96
N ALA A 69 -12.68 -1.90 18.00
CA ALA A 69 -13.28 -1.27 16.83
C ALA A 69 -12.57 -1.71 15.55
N THR A 70 -13.33 -2.08 14.53
CA THR A 70 -12.82 -2.58 13.24
C THR A 70 -13.27 -1.69 12.08
N ASN A 71 -12.69 -1.85 10.88
CA ASN A 71 -13.15 -1.22 9.64
C ASN A 71 -13.26 0.32 9.69
N SER A 72 -12.12 1.01 9.86
CA SER A 72 -12.05 2.49 9.89
C SER A 72 -12.82 3.20 11.01
N ASN A 73 -13.22 2.46 12.05
CA ASN A 73 -13.75 3.08 13.25
C ASN A 73 -12.65 3.79 14.05
N SER A 74 -13.06 4.74 14.90
CA SER A 74 -12.21 5.33 15.94
C SER A 74 -12.85 5.22 17.30
N ILE A 75 -12.06 5.14 18.36
CA ILE A 75 -12.51 5.13 19.76
C ILE A 75 -12.15 6.45 20.42
N LEU A 76 -13.14 7.09 21.04
CA LEU A 76 -12.97 8.36 21.75
C LEU A 76 -13.40 8.17 23.20
N LEU A 77 -12.49 8.42 24.14
CA LEU A 77 -12.74 8.36 25.57
C LEU A 77 -12.53 9.75 26.16
N LYS A 78 -13.55 10.29 26.83
CA LYS A 78 -13.49 11.59 27.48
C LYS A 78 -14.00 11.51 28.91
N GLY A 79 -13.15 11.85 29.87
CA GLY A 79 -13.56 11.86 31.27
C GLY A 79 -12.70 12.68 32.22
N LEU A 80 -13.12 12.76 33.49
CA LEU A 80 -12.30 13.36 34.54
C LEU A 80 -11.27 12.34 35.01
N ASN A 81 -11.71 11.15 35.36
CA ASN A 81 -10.87 10.05 35.80
C ASN A 81 -11.03 8.90 34.80
N VAL A 82 -9.94 8.58 34.09
CA VAL A 82 -9.91 7.52 33.09
C VAL A 82 -8.89 6.48 33.56
N ASP A 83 -9.39 5.33 34.00
CA ASP A 83 -8.60 4.18 34.42
C ASP A 83 -8.69 3.08 33.37
N LEU A 84 -7.63 2.93 32.58
CA LEU A 84 -7.47 1.87 31.58
C LEU A 84 -6.56 0.75 32.07
N SER A 85 -6.27 0.72 33.39
CA SER A 85 -5.32 -0.24 33.93
C SER A 85 -5.76 -1.66 33.63
N ARG A 86 -4.84 -2.44 33.05
CA ARG A 86 -5.05 -3.84 32.59
C ARG A 86 -6.16 -4.00 31.54
N GLY A 87 -6.70 -2.92 31.00
CA GLY A 87 -7.68 -2.95 29.92
C GLY A 87 -7.04 -3.04 28.54
N VAL A 88 -7.86 -3.43 27.57
CA VAL A 88 -7.49 -3.48 26.16
C VAL A 88 -8.31 -2.48 25.36
N ILE A 89 -7.63 -1.73 24.50
CA ILE A 89 -8.26 -0.94 23.43
C ILE A 89 -7.61 -1.39 22.12
N ASN A 90 -8.39 -1.90 21.18
CA ASN A 90 -7.88 -2.37 19.90
C ASN A 90 -8.68 -1.77 18.74
N VAL A 91 -8.01 -0.95 17.93
CA VAL A 91 -8.60 -0.36 16.74
C VAL A 91 -7.82 -0.76 15.49
N LYS A 92 -8.53 -1.40 14.54
CA LYS A 92 -8.01 -1.74 13.21
C LYS A 92 -8.53 -0.75 12.16
N SER A 93 -7.64 -0.04 11.45
CA SER A 93 -8.00 0.86 10.34
C SER A 93 -8.12 0.12 9.01
N GLY A 94 -7.42 -1.01 8.87
CA GLY A 94 -7.35 -1.76 7.63
C GLY A 94 -8.50 -2.74 7.43
N LYS A 95 -8.73 -3.07 6.16
CA LYS A 95 -9.49 -4.26 5.76
C LYS A 95 -8.66 -5.50 6.12
N ASP A 96 -9.20 -6.40 6.95
CA ASP A 96 -8.55 -7.66 7.33
C ASP A 96 -8.46 -8.62 6.12
N PHE A 97 -7.67 -9.69 6.19
CA PHE A 97 -7.62 -10.74 5.16
C PHE A 97 -9.01 -11.32 4.83
N GLU A 98 -9.91 -11.34 5.82
CA GLU A 98 -11.31 -11.77 5.67
C GLU A 98 -12.21 -10.72 4.98
N ALA A 99 -11.68 -9.54 4.66
CA ALA A 99 -12.40 -8.53 3.88
C ALA A 99 -12.58 -8.99 2.43
N GLY A 100 -13.81 -8.87 1.93
CA GLY A 100 -14.17 -9.36 0.60
C GLY A 100 -14.64 -10.81 0.52
N LEU A 101 -14.76 -11.52 1.66
CA LEU A 101 -15.48 -12.78 1.72
C LEU A 101 -17.01 -12.56 1.64
N ASP A 102 -17.74 -13.57 1.20
CA ASP A 102 -19.19 -13.62 1.23
C ASP A 102 -19.73 -14.16 2.56
N ASN A 103 -21.06 -14.29 2.68
CA ASN A 103 -21.70 -14.78 3.90
C ASN A 103 -21.39 -16.26 4.22
N LYS A 104 -20.69 -16.97 3.33
CA LYS A 104 -20.21 -18.35 3.51
C LYS A 104 -18.71 -18.42 3.78
N GLY A 105 -18.01 -17.28 3.78
CA GLY A 105 -16.56 -17.22 3.93
C GLY A 105 -15.78 -17.47 2.65
N GLU A 106 -16.42 -17.42 1.48
CA GLU A 106 -15.78 -17.60 0.18
C GLU A 106 -15.38 -16.23 -0.41
N PRO A 107 -14.20 -16.06 -1.02
CA PRO A 107 -13.86 -14.83 -1.74
C PRO A 107 -14.88 -14.58 -2.85
N LYS A 108 -15.21 -13.33 -3.17
CA LYS A 108 -16.07 -13.04 -4.33
C LYS A 108 -15.23 -12.77 -5.57
N ASN A 109 -15.81 -12.96 -6.74
CA ASN A 109 -15.22 -12.46 -7.99
C ASN A 109 -15.19 -10.93 -7.98
N ILE A 110 -14.07 -10.40 -8.40
CA ILE A 110 -13.66 -9.02 -8.28
C ILE A 110 -13.37 -8.41 -9.68
N GLY A 111 -12.78 -9.17 -10.59
CA GLY A 111 -12.51 -8.84 -11.99
C GLY A 111 -13.54 -9.43 -12.97
N PHE A 112 -13.35 -9.08 -14.24
CA PHE A 112 -13.90 -9.73 -15.44
C PHE A 112 -15.10 -9.13 -16.18
N LEU A 113 -15.94 -8.25 -15.62
CA LEU A 113 -16.89 -7.32 -16.31
C LEU A 113 -17.89 -6.70 -15.29
N GLY A 114 -17.97 -5.37 -15.20
CA GLY A 114 -18.99 -4.64 -14.42
C GLY A 114 -18.43 -3.64 -13.42
N SER A 115 -19.26 -3.20 -12.47
CA SER A 115 -18.87 -2.33 -11.36
C SER A 115 -18.29 -3.18 -10.22
N TYR A 116 -17.01 -3.54 -10.36
CA TYR A 116 -16.12 -4.17 -9.35
C TYR A 116 -16.55 -3.88 -7.92
N TYR A 117 -17.32 -4.70 -7.20
CA TYR A 117 -17.80 -4.33 -5.84
C TYR A 117 -18.29 -2.86 -5.69
N ASN A 118 -18.78 -2.21 -6.75
CA ASN A 118 -18.99 -0.76 -6.81
C ASN A 118 -17.72 0.10 -6.52
N LYS A 119 -16.57 -0.25 -7.09
CA LYS A 119 -15.32 0.52 -7.05
C LYS A 119 -14.99 1.09 -8.41
N ARG A 120 -15.12 0.33 -9.50
CA ARG A 120 -14.95 0.85 -10.87
C ARG A 120 -16.29 1.28 -11.44
N PHE A 121 -16.42 2.53 -11.84
CA PHE A 121 -17.66 3.08 -12.38
C PHE A 121 -17.43 3.75 -13.73
N ARG A 122 -18.35 3.52 -14.66
CA ARG A 122 -18.45 4.30 -15.89
C ARG A 122 -19.56 5.31 -15.70
N ALA A 123 -19.20 6.59 -15.58
CA ALA A 123 -20.20 7.63 -15.53
C ALA A 123 -20.81 7.85 -16.92
N THR A 124 -22.08 8.25 -16.96
CA THR A 124 -22.81 8.56 -18.21
C THR A 124 -22.24 9.76 -18.96
N ASP A 125 -21.39 10.57 -18.31
CA ASP A 125 -20.66 11.69 -18.90
C ASP A 125 -19.34 11.29 -19.59
N GLY A 126 -19.04 9.99 -19.66
CA GLY A 126 -17.85 9.44 -20.32
C GLY A 126 -16.60 9.37 -19.44
N ARG A 127 -16.67 9.77 -18.16
CA ARG A 127 -15.54 9.63 -17.21
C ARG A 127 -15.60 8.28 -16.49
N ASN A 128 -14.47 7.57 -16.49
CA ASN A 128 -14.31 6.33 -15.73
C ASN A 128 -13.61 6.63 -14.41
N TRP A 129 -14.14 6.06 -13.33
CA TRP A 129 -13.64 6.26 -11.98
C TRP A 129 -13.31 4.93 -11.31
N PHE A 130 -12.36 4.92 -10.38
CA PHE A 130 -12.12 3.81 -9.46
C PHE A 130 -12.09 4.29 -8.00
N VAL A 131 -12.42 3.42 -7.05
CA VAL A 131 -12.27 3.67 -5.61
C VAL A 131 -11.10 2.82 -5.10
N PRO A 132 -9.97 3.40 -4.67
CA PRO A 132 -8.86 2.65 -4.09
C PRO A 132 -9.25 2.06 -2.74
N ASP A 133 -8.56 0.99 -2.34
CA ASP A 133 -8.66 0.48 -0.98
C ASP A 133 -7.94 1.38 0.03
N TRP A 134 -8.37 1.31 1.29
CA TRP A 134 -7.71 2.04 2.37
C TRP A 134 -6.25 1.64 2.50
N GLY A 135 -5.44 2.69 2.62
CA GLY A 135 -4.01 2.54 2.72
C GLY A 135 -3.35 2.13 1.41
N VAL A 136 -4.01 2.27 0.26
CA VAL A 136 -3.36 2.32 -1.05
C VAL A 136 -3.33 3.78 -1.52
N LEU A 137 -2.17 4.24 -1.95
CA LEU A 137 -1.96 5.60 -2.43
C LEU A 137 -1.27 5.58 -3.79
N ASP A 138 -1.98 6.07 -4.80
CA ASP A 138 -1.42 6.28 -6.14
C ASP A 138 -0.28 7.32 -6.05
N VAL A 139 0.89 7.00 -6.60
CA VAL A 139 2.03 7.91 -6.62
C VAL A 139 2.32 8.39 -8.03
N TYR A 140 2.38 7.48 -9.00
CA TYR A 140 2.51 7.85 -10.41
C TYR A 140 1.82 6.82 -11.32
N TRP A 141 1.52 7.24 -12.54
CA TRP A 141 0.88 6.41 -13.55
C TRP A 141 1.31 6.83 -14.96
N GLY A 142 1.22 5.89 -15.90
CA GLY A 142 1.49 6.16 -17.31
C GLY A 142 0.91 5.07 -18.20
N VAL A 143 0.51 5.45 -19.41
CA VAL A 143 0.06 4.52 -20.45
C VAL A 143 0.59 4.98 -21.80
N GLY A 144 0.80 4.06 -22.72
CA GLY A 144 1.15 4.42 -24.09
C GLY A 144 1.29 3.25 -25.04
N GLN A 145 1.61 3.59 -26.27
CA GLN A 145 2.02 2.65 -27.30
C GLN A 145 3.33 3.16 -27.90
N THR A 146 4.24 2.24 -28.21
CA THR A 146 5.55 2.60 -28.74
C THR A 146 5.88 1.74 -29.95
N PRO A 147 6.14 2.36 -31.12
CA PRO A 147 6.64 1.63 -32.27
C PRO A 147 8.12 1.29 -32.06
N ILE A 148 8.43 0.02 -32.21
CA ILE A 148 9.79 -0.50 -32.17
C ILE A 148 10.23 -0.78 -33.60
N GLY A 149 11.43 -0.32 -33.93
CA GLY A 149 12.07 -0.56 -35.21
C GLY A 149 13.52 -0.96 -34.99
N HIS A 150 13.86 -2.18 -35.39
CA HIS A 150 15.23 -2.65 -35.42
C HIS A 150 15.69 -2.79 -36.86
N ALA A 151 17.00 -2.64 -37.09
CA ALA A 151 17.58 -2.95 -38.39
C ALA A 151 17.33 -4.43 -38.69
N ALA A 152 16.50 -4.72 -39.70
CA ALA A 152 16.33 -6.06 -40.23
C ALA A 152 17.72 -6.52 -40.71
N ARG A 153 18.41 -7.34 -39.91
CA ARG A 153 19.52 -8.12 -40.45
C ARG A 153 18.89 -9.12 -41.41
N SER A 154 19.40 -9.20 -42.64
CA SER A 154 18.94 -10.21 -43.60
C SER A 154 19.14 -11.59 -42.98
N MET A 155 18.08 -12.18 -42.45
CA MET A 155 18.08 -13.53 -41.91
C MET A 155 17.89 -14.56 -43.04
N GLU A 156 18.52 -14.34 -44.19
CA GLU A 156 18.61 -15.39 -45.20
C GLU A 156 19.29 -16.59 -44.52
N ASN A 157 18.63 -17.75 -44.58
CA ASN A 157 19.06 -19.01 -43.97
C ASN A 157 19.08 -19.01 -42.42
N PHE A 158 17.97 -18.64 -41.76
CA PHE A 158 17.80 -18.76 -40.30
C PHE A 158 18.21 -20.15 -39.78
N CYS A 159 17.74 -21.22 -40.44
CA CYS A 159 18.04 -22.60 -40.05
C CYS A 159 19.52 -23.00 -40.23
N GLN A 160 20.32 -22.22 -40.98
CA GLN A 160 21.76 -22.45 -41.15
C GLN A 160 22.63 -21.58 -40.24
N ASN A 161 22.06 -20.52 -39.64
CA ASN A 161 22.77 -19.53 -38.82
C ASN A 161 22.33 -19.52 -37.33
N TYR A 162 21.54 -20.50 -36.90
CA TYR A 162 21.15 -20.68 -35.49
C TYR A 162 22.40 -20.98 -34.63
N PRO A 163 22.66 -20.29 -33.50
CA PRO A 163 21.74 -19.46 -32.71
C PRO A 163 22.21 -17.98 -32.58
N SER A 164 22.17 -17.16 -33.63
CA SER A 164 22.29 -15.69 -33.47
C SER A 164 21.90 -14.90 -34.73
N PRO A 165 21.33 -13.66 -34.67
CA PRO A 165 20.71 -12.95 -33.55
C PRO A 165 19.19 -12.73 -33.72
N TYR A 166 18.48 -12.51 -32.61
CA TYR A 166 17.07 -12.10 -32.57
C TYR A 166 16.95 -10.60 -32.88
N PRO A 167 16.33 -10.19 -34.00
CA PRO A 167 16.31 -8.80 -34.41
C PRO A 167 15.27 -7.94 -33.67
N GLY A 168 14.32 -8.51 -32.92
CA GLY A 168 13.23 -7.72 -32.32
C GLY A 168 12.93 -8.09 -30.87
N ILE A 169 13.36 -7.26 -29.92
CA ILE A 169 13.03 -7.40 -28.49
C ILE A 169 12.21 -6.18 -28.11
N GLY A 170 10.91 -6.37 -27.85
CA GLY A 170 10.00 -5.30 -27.41
C GLY A 170 10.01 -5.09 -25.90
N ALA A 171 10.17 -6.20 -25.19
CA ALA A 171 10.54 -6.28 -23.80
C ALA A 171 11.34 -7.57 -23.65
N ALA A 172 12.30 -7.59 -22.74
CA ALA A 172 13.05 -8.79 -22.41
C ALA A 172 13.01 -9.02 -20.90
N GLY A 173 13.05 -10.30 -20.54
CA GLY A 173 13.23 -10.71 -19.15
C GLY A 173 14.05 -11.98 -19.08
N ASP A 174 14.96 -12.02 -18.13
CA ASP A 174 15.70 -13.21 -17.71
C ASP A 174 15.73 -13.27 -16.17
N ASP A 175 16.53 -14.16 -15.59
CA ASP A 175 16.70 -14.25 -14.13
C ASP A 175 17.50 -13.08 -13.55
N LEU A 176 18.13 -12.24 -14.37
CA LEU A 176 19.02 -11.15 -13.95
C LEU A 176 18.39 -9.77 -14.14
N SER A 177 17.51 -9.62 -15.12
CA SER A 177 17.11 -8.32 -15.64
C SER A 177 15.77 -8.38 -16.36
N VAL A 178 15.08 -7.25 -16.32
CA VAL A 178 13.87 -7.01 -17.09
C VAL A 178 13.94 -5.65 -17.76
N SER A 179 13.43 -5.57 -18.97
CA SER A 179 13.27 -4.33 -19.71
C SER A 179 11.96 -4.36 -20.48
N ILE A 180 11.24 -3.25 -20.47
CA ILE A 180 10.10 -3.02 -21.36
C ILE A 180 10.44 -1.78 -22.18
N ILE A 181 10.47 -1.92 -23.51
CA ILE A 181 10.73 -0.76 -24.37
C ILE A 181 9.48 0.11 -24.43
N THR A 182 9.62 1.29 -23.81
CA THR A 182 8.65 2.38 -23.84
C THR A 182 9.24 3.54 -24.63
N GLY A 183 8.40 4.28 -25.34
CA GLY A 183 8.75 5.58 -25.91
C GLY A 183 9.01 6.59 -24.79
N GLY A 184 9.46 7.79 -25.16
CA GLY A 184 9.51 8.88 -24.19
C GLY A 184 8.10 9.15 -23.68
N PHE A 185 7.90 9.14 -22.37
CA PHE A 185 6.58 9.36 -21.79
C PHE A 185 6.63 10.32 -20.63
N ASN A 186 5.50 10.99 -20.43
CA ASN A 186 5.26 11.86 -19.30
C ASN A 186 4.58 11.03 -18.22
N ALA A 187 5.25 10.87 -17.08
CA ALA A 187 4.66 10.33 -15.87
C ALA A 187 4.34 11.49 -14.94
N LEU A 188 3.10 11.55 -14.45
CA LEU A 188 2.78 12.48 -13.39
C LEU A 188 3.06 11.79 -12.05
N GLU A 189 4.07 12.24 -11.33
CA GLU A 189 4.34 11.78 -9.96
C GLU A 189 3.87 12.82 -8.96
N LEU A 190 3.21 12.34 -7.94
CA LEU A 190 2.82 13.11 -6.78
C LEU A 190 3.99 13.18 -5.78
N LEU A 191 4.54 14.38 -5.59
CA LEU A 191 5.73 14.58 -4.77
C LEU A 191 5.44 14.28 -3.30
N ALA A 192 6.19 13.34 -2.73
CA ALA A 192 6.05 12.94 -1.35
C ALA A 192 7.39 12.55 -0.71
N PRO A 193 7.45 12.27 0.60
CA PRO A 193 8.73 12.04 1.30
C PRO A 193 9.61 10.93 0.69
N GLN A 194 9.02 9.97 -0.02
CA GLN A 194 9.74 8.89 -0.72
C GLN A 194 9.32 8.72 -2.19
N ASN A 195 9.65 9.67 -3.06
CA ASN A 195 9.36 9.57 -4.50
C ASN A 195 9.90 8.29 -5.12
N LEU A 196 9.06 7.59 -5.89
CA LEU A 196 9.42 6.34 -6.54
C LEU A 196 10.35 6.61 -7.73
N ILE A 197 9.99 7.58 -8.58
CA ILE A 197 10.79 7.89 -9.78
C ILE A 197 12.10 8.58 -9.40
N TYR A 198 12.10 9.48 -8.41
CA TYR A 198 13.34 10.17 -8.03
C TYR A 198 14.29 9.30 -7.21
N ASN A 199 13.79 8.47 -6.28
CA ASN A 199 14.67 7.73 -5.36
C ASN A 199 15.24 6.45 -5.96
N TYR A 200 14.56 5.82 -6.93
CA TYR A 200 14.96 4.51 -7.45
C TYR A 200 15.59 4.55 -8.85
N TYR A 201 15.62 5.72 -9.52
CA TYR A 201 16.18 5.84 -10.86
C TYR A 201 17.45 6.68 -10.87
N ASP A 202 18.56 6.01 -11.19
CA ASP A 202 19.81 6.63 -11.64
C ASP A 202 19.60 6.99 -13.13
N LEU A 203 18.78 8.02 -13.42
CA LEU A 203 18.34 8.29 -14.80
C LEU A 203 19.47 8.67 -15.76
N TYR A 204 20.68 8.98 -15.30
CA TYR A 204 21.89 9.13 -16.12
C TYR A 204 23.15 8.85 -15.26
N GLU A 205 24.33 8.71 -15.88
CA GLU A 205 25.64 8.50 -15.24
C GLU A 205 26.08 9.60 -14.25
N GLU A 206 25.20 10.54 -13.92
CA GLU A 206 25.31 11.40 -12.76
C GLU A 206 24.05 11.22 -11.90
N PRO A 207 24.18 10.90 -10.59
CA PRO A 207 23.02 11.03 -9.69
C PRO A 207 22.50 12.46 -9.87
N MET A 208 21.18 12.68 -9.89
CA MET A 208 20.62 14.03 -9.97
C MET A 208 21.16 14.89 -8.81
N ARG A 209 22.31 15.55 -9.03
CA ARG A 209 22.99 16.41 -8.07
C ARG A 209 22.15 17.69 -7.96
N PRO A 210 21.98 18.17 -6.72
CA PRO A 210 20.75 18.04 -5.96
C PRO A 210 19.79 19.15 -6.35
N VAL A 211 18.83 18.87 -7.24
CA VAL A 211 17.54 19.57 -7.14
C VAL A 211 16.67 18.70 -6.27
N LYS A 212 16.88 18.78 -4.94
CA LYS A 212 15.79 18.40 -4.04
C LYS A 212 14.62 19.28 -4.47
N PRO A 213 13.47 18.73 -4.87
CA PRO A 213 12.31 19.56 -5.10
C PRO A 213 12.07 20.37 -3.82
N PRO A 214 11.76 21.68 -3.91
CA PRO A 214 11.47 22.48 -2.73
C PRO A 214 10.35 21.78 -1.95
N ILE A 215 10.54 21.61 -0.64
CA ILE A 215 9.59 20.92 0.26
C ILE A 215 8.21 21.58 0.24
N ASP A 216 8.16 22.86 -0.12
CA ASP A 216 6.95 23.63 -0.43
C ASP A 216 6.11 23.01 -1.56
N GLY A 217 6.65 22.01 -2.28
CA GLY A 217 5.98 21.25 -3.32
C GLY A 217 5.50 19.86 -2.89
N PHE A 218 5.59 19.43 -1.62
CA PHE A 218 4.92 18.18 -1.21
C PHE A 218 3.41 18.30 -1.44
N GLY A 219 2.81 17.27 -2.03
CA GLY A 219 1.43 17.35 -2.53
C GLY A 219 1.29 18.00 -3.90
N ALA A 220 2.36 18.60 -4.45
CA ALA A 220 2.38 19.04 -5.83
C ALA A 220 2.70 17.88 -6.77
N TYR A 221 2.20 18.01 -7.99
CA TYR A 221 2.47 17.05 -9.05
C TYR A 221 3.67 17.51 -9.88
N ILE A 222 4.63 16.61 -10.05
CA ILE A 222 5.77 16.80 -10.92
C ILE A 222 5.56 15.94 -12.16
N ASN A 223 5.70 16.57 -13.32
CA ASN A 223 5.70 15.85 -14.57
C ASN A 223 7.13 15.40 -14.88
N TRP A 224 7.34 14.09 -14.88
CA TRP A 224 8.58 13.46 -15.27
C TRP A 224 8.54 13.09 -16.74
N TYR A 225 9.53 13.57 -17.50
CA TYR A 225 9.79 13.02 -18.82
C TYR A 225 10.77 11.84 -18.68
N VAL A 226 10.24 10.61 -18.76
CA VAL A 226 11.05 9.39 -18.77
C VAL A 226 11.53 9.16 -20.20
N ALA A 227 12.84 9.26 -20.43
CA ALA A 227 13.42 9.13 -21.76
C ALA A 227 13.34 7.69 -22.29
N GLY A 228 12.77 7.50 -23.48
CA GLY A 228 12.43 6.18 -24.02
C GLY A 228 13.44 5.52 -24.98
N ALA A 229 14.64 6.09 -25.19
CA ALA A 229 15.57 5.54 -26.19
C ALA A 229 16.15 4.16 -25.81
N SER A 230 15.91 3.67 -24.59
CA SER A 230 16.30 2.32 -24.13
C SER A 230 15.20 1.62 -23.33
N GLY A 231 13.97 2.14 -23.37
CA GLY A 231 12.86 1.66 -22.56
C GLY A 231 12.96 1.94 -21.06
N PHE A 232 11.90 1.57 -20.35
CA PHE A 232 11.99 1.28 -18.94
C PHE A 232 12.88 0.04 -18.75
N THR A 233 14.18 0.28 -18.64
CA THR A 233 15.15 -0.78 -18.36
C THR A 233 15.57 -0.65 -16.92
N ARG A 234 15.02 -1.50 -16.05
CA ARG A 234 15.64 -1.71 -14.74
C ARG A 234 16.82 -2.66 -14.93
N ARG A 235 17.91 -2.12 -15.47
CA ARG A 235 19.20 -2.83 -15.48
C ARG A 235 19.54 -3.14 -14.03
N THR A 236 19.80 -4.42 -13.77
CA THR A 236 20.45 -5.00 -12.59
C THR A 236 20.70 -3.98 -11.51
N ASP A 237 20.04 -4.12 -10.36
CA ASP A 237 20.51 -3.41 -9.19
C ASP A 237 22.04 -3.65 -9.09
N ARG A 238 22.80 -2.60 -8.78
CA ARG A 238 24.20 -2.76 -8.38
C ARG A 238 24.32 -3.51 -7.03
N GLN A 239 23.26 -4.22 -6.59
CA GLN A 239 23.01 -4.70 -5.23
C GLN A 239 22.74 -6.22 -5.17
N GLY A 240 22.68 -6.93 -6.30
CA GLY A 240 22.73 -8.39 -6.37
C GLY A 240 21.40 -9.13 -6.21
N LYS A 241 20.22 -8.46 -6.24
CA LYS A 241 18.93 -9.16 -6.19
C LYS A 241 18.36 -9.39 -7.59
N LYS A 242 18.01 -10.66 -7.84
CA LYS A 242 17.54 -11.19 -9.13
C LYS A 242 16.02 -11.14 -9.26
N PHE A 243 15.52 -10.92 -10.48
CA PHE A 243 14.10 -11.10 -10.79
C PHE A 243 13.76 -12.59 -10.83
N LYS A 244 12.58 -12.95 -10.31
CA LYS A 244 12.04 -14.32 -10.42
C LYS A 244 11.00 -14.35 -11.54
N PRO A 245 11.23 -15.11 -12.63
CA PRO A 245 10.27 -15.25 -13.71
C PRO A 245 9.23 -16.33 -13.41
N TYR A 246 7.99 -16.07 -13.79
CA TYR A 246 6.84 -16.96 -13.70
C TYR A 246 6.15 -16.96 -15.07
N ILE A 247 6.28 -18.06 -15.82
CA ILE A 247 5.96 -18.09 -17.25
C ILE A 247 4.79 -19.02 -17.54
N ASP A 248 3.95 -18.59 -18.47
CA ASP A 248 2.92 -19.41 -19.08
C ASP A 248 3.05 -19.33 -20.61
N TYR A 249 3.00 -20.48 -21.27
CA TYR A 249 3.17 -20.60 -22.71
C TYR A 249 2.16 -21.58 -23.28
N PHE A 250 1.49 -21.16 -24.34
CA PHE A 250 0.51 -21.99 -25.01
C PHE A 250 0.45 -21.70 -26.51
N ARG A 251 -0.07 -22.69 -27.24
CA ARG A 251 -0.27 -22.63 -28.70
C ARG A 251 -1.75 -22.79 -29.00
N THR A 252 -2.25 -22.03 -29.97
CA THR A 252 -3.60 -22.22 -30.51
C THR A 252 -3.53 -22.49 -32.01
N GLY A 253 -4.57 -23.13 -32.56
CA GLY A 253 -4.66 -23.45 -33.98
C GLY A 253 -4.24 -24.88 -34.34
N SER A 254 -4.10 -25.14 -35.64
CA SER A 254 -3.70 -26.45 -36.18
C SER A 254 -2.22 -26.48 -36.51
N THR A 255 -1.62 -27.65 -36.72
CA THR A 255 -0.19 -27.79 -37.09
C THR A 255 0.25 -27.01 -38.35
N ALA A 256 -0.69 -26.61 -39.21
CA ALA A 256 -0.40 -25.80 -40.40
C ALA A 256 -0.61 -24.28 -40.19
N ALA A 257 -1.23 -23.87 -39.09
CA ALA A 257 -1.54 -22.48 -38.76
C ALA A 257 -1.63 -22.31 -37.24
N GLN A 258 -0.46 -22.32 -36.58
CA GLN A 258 -0.34 -22.12 -35.14
C GLN A 258 -0.09 -20.65 -34.81
N THR A 259 -0.66 -20.19 -33.70
CA THR A 259 -0.31 -18.94 -33.04
C THR A 259 0.25 -19.24 -31.66
N LEU A 260 1.38 -18.63 -31.35
CA LEU A 260 2.08 -18.81 -30.08
C LEU A 260 1.73 -17.67 -29.13
N TYR A 261 1.60 -17.98 -27.85
CA TYR A 261 1.35 -17.02 -26.79
C TYR A 261 2.28 -17.28 -25.63
N ALA A 262 2.86 -16.21 -25.10
CA ALA A 262 3.71 -16.27 -23.91
C ALA A 262 3.34 -15.15 -22.95
N GLN A 263 3.19 -15.50 -21.68
CA GLN A 263 2.88 -14.57 -20.60
C GLN A 263 3.91 -14.74 -19.50
N GLY A 264 4.47 -13.63 -19.02
CA GLY A 264 5.49 -13.67 -17.98
C GLY A 264 5.19 -12.66 -16.87
N VAL A 265 5.25 -13.11 -15.62
CA VAL A 265 5.31 -12.23 -14.45
C VAL A 265 6.72 -12.28 -13.87
N PHE A 266 7.36 -11.14 -13.74
CA PHE A 266 8.72 -11.00 -13.22
C PHE A 266 8.70 -10.24 -11.92
N VAL A 267 9.14 -10.89 -10.85
CA VAL A 267 9.05 -10.34 -9.49
C VAL A 267 10.43 -10.03 -8.93
N LEU A 268 10.67 -8.78 -8.57
CA LEU A 268 11.74 -8.39 -7.65
C LEU A 268 11.14 -8.11 -6.28
N ASN A 269 11.47 -8.97 -5.31
CA ASN A 269 11.06 -8.80 -3.94
C ASN A 269 12.28 -8.41 -3.07
N ARG A 270 12.24 -7.20 -2.51
CA ARG A 270 13.33 -6.68 -1.67
C ARG A 270 13.24 -7.17 -0.22
N ASN A 271 12.11 -7.72 0.21
CA ASN A 271 11.87 -8.18 1.58
C ASN A 271 11.43 -9.65 1.62
N GLU A 272 12.30 -10.51 2.14
CA GLU A 272 12.07 -11.97 2.20
C GLU A 272 10.96 -12.39 3.18
N ALA A 273 10.55 -11.51 4.10
CA ALA A 273 9.41 -11.75 4.98
C ALA A 273 8.04 -11.59 4.28
N VAL A 274 8.04 -11.13 3.03
CA VAL A 274 6.85 -10.98 2.19
C VAL A 274 6.90 -12.02 1.08
N THR A 275 5.80 -12.72 0.88
CA THR A 275 5.63 -13.67 -0.22
C THR A 275 4.89 -12.99 -1.36
N ILE A 276 5.37 -13.17 -2.60
CA ILE A 276 4.70 -12.70 -3.81
C ILE A 276 4.46 -13.91 -4.70
N THR A 277 3.19 -14.24 -4.95
CA THR A 277 2.75 -15.44 -5.66
C THR A 277 1.97 -15.03 -6.91
N PRO A 278 2.58 -15.12 -8.10
CA PRO A 278 1.87 -14.91 -9.35
C PRO A 278 1.11 -16.17 -9.81
N LYS A 279 -0.04 -15.95 -10.44
CA LYS A 279 -0.88 -16.95 -11.10
C LYS A 279 -1.51 -16.35 -12.37
N PHE A 280 -2.11 -17.21 -13.20
CA PHE A 280 -2.81 -16.84 -14.42
C PHE A 280 -4.26 -17.31 -14.35
N LEU A 281 -5.20 -16.38 -14.55
CA LEU A 281 -6.63 -16.68 -14.58
C LEU A 281 -7.10 -16.79 -16.03
N GLY A 282 -7.52 -18.01 -16.38
CA GLY A 282 -8.11 -18.35 -17.65
C GLY A 282 -9.26 -17.44 -18.03
N ASN A 283 -9.25 -16.96 -19.27
CA ASN A 283 -10.32 -16.12 -19.81
C ASN A 283 -11.57 -16.95 -20.23
N TYR A 284 -12.16 -17.76 -19.32
CA TYR A 284 -13.21 -18.75 -19.64
C TYR A 284 -14.62 -18.19 -19.91
N GLY A 285 -14.81 -16.87 -19.98
CA GLY A 285 -16.10 -16.25 -20.27
C GLY A 285 -16.23 -15.77 -21.72
N GLY A 286 -16.90 -16.54 -22.57
CA GLY A 286 -17.10 -16.29 -24.01
C GLY A 286 -17.91 -15.03 -24.37
N GLY A 287 -17.34 -13.84 -24.15
CA GLY A 287 -17.87 -12.56 -24.66
C GLY A 287 -17.05 -12.01 -25.84
N TYR A 288 -17.71 -11.41 -26.83
CA TYR A 288 -17.10 -10.74 -27.98
C TYR A 288 -16.10 -9.63 -27.55
N GLY A 289 -14.90 -9.62 -28.13
CA GLY A 289 -13.91 -8.54 -27.96
C GLY A 289 -12.86 -8.75 -26.87
N ARG A 290 -12.71 -9.98 -26.34
CA ARG A 290 -11.67 -10.35 -25.37
C ARG A 290 -10.36 -10.72 -26.09
N GLY A 291 -9.24 -10.39 -25.46
CA GLY A 291 -7.90 -10.73 -25.94
C GLY A 291 -7.53 -12.17 -25.62
N SER A 292 -6.47 -12.65 -26.27
CA SER A 292 -6.08 -14.08 -26.28
C SER A 292 -5.28 -14.52 -25.05
N PHE A 293 -5.06 -13.62 -24.10
CA PHE A 293 -4.21 -13.80 -22.94
C PHE A 293 -5.03 -14.01 -21.67
N ASP A 294 -4.45 -14.71 -20.70
CA ASP A 294 -4.99 -14.78 -19.36
C ASP A 294 -4.66 -13.53 -18.54
N SER A 295 -5.50 -13.25 -17.54
CA SER A 295 -5.24 -12.17 -16.59
C SER A 295 -4.17 -12.64 -15.60
N ALA A 296 -3.11 -11.85 -15.42
CA ALA A 296 -2.13 -12.16 -14.38
C ALA A 296 -2.68 -11.70 -13.03
N VAL A 297 -2.76 -12.61 -12.07
CA VAL A 297 -3.29 -12.36 -10.73
C VAL A 297 -2.18 -12.65 -9.73
N VAL A 298 -1.88 -11.71 -8.84
CA VAL A 298 -0.75 -11.83 -7.92
C VAL A 298 -1.19 -11.58 -6.49
N GLU A 299 -0.88 -12.51 -5.59
CA GLU A 299 -1.04 -12.35 -4.14
C GLU A 299 0.29 -11.87 -3.55
N VAL A 300 0.26 -10.77 -2.81
CA VAL A 300 1.36 -10.28 -1.98
C VAL A 300 0.95 -10.42 -0.53
N LYS A 301 1.61 -11.31 0.19
CA LYS A 301 1.18 -11.78 1.51
C LYS A 301 2.30 -11.71 2.53
N THR A 302 1.96 -11.28 3.74
CA THR A 302 2.85 -11.39 4.89
C THR A 302 2.05 -11.65 6.16
N SER A 303 2.78 -11.96 7.23
CA SER A 303 2.24 -12.19 8.55
C SER A 303 2.95 -11.25 9.52
N VAL A 304 2.17 -10.43 10.23
CA VAL A 304 2.66 -9.51 11.26
C VAL A 304 2.14 -9.92 12.63
N THR A 305 2.94 -9.73 13.67
CA THR A 305 2.51 -10.07 15.04
C THR A 305 1.67 -8.93 15.61
N ASN A 306 0.44 -9.23 16.03
CA ASN A 306 -0.34 -8.34 16.86
C ASN A 306 0.13 -8.48 18.32
N ARG A 307 0.81 -7.44 18.83
CA ARG A 307 1.37 -7.44 20.19
C ARG A 307 0.33 -7.36 21.30
N ILE A 308 -0.88 -6.87 20.98
CA ILE A 308 -1.95 -6.73 21.96
C ILE A 308 -2.66 -8.05 22.18
N GLU A 309 -3.05 -8.70 21.08
CA GLU A 309 -3.74 -10.00 21.07
C GLU A 309 -2.78 -11.20 21.18
N GLU A 310 -1.48 -10.98 20.98
CA GLU A 310 -0.45 -12.02 20.91
C GLU A 310 -0.73 -13.06 19.81
N THR A 311 -1.40 -12.61 18.75
CA THR A 311 -1.79 -13.39 17.57
C THR A 311 -0.99 -12.97 16.34
N THR A 312 -0.96 -13.82 15.32
CA THR A 312 -0.42 -13.46 14.01
C THR A 312 -1.55 -13.00 13.09
N GLU A 313 -1.43 -11.80 12.57
CA GLU A 313 -2.36 -11.24 11.59
C GLU A 313 -1.78 -11.39 10.18
N THR A 314 -2.62 -11.85 9.25
CA THR A 314 -2.25 -11.96 7.84
C THR A 314 -2.62 -10.66 7.13
N SER A 315 -1.68 -10.08 6.40
CA SER A 315 -1.93 -8.92 5.55
C SER A 315 -1.66 -9.27 4.10
N THR A 316 -2.62 -8.94 3.23
CA THR A 316 -2.55 -9.29 1.81
C THR A 316 -2.88 -8.08 0.92
N ILE A 317 -2.22 -8.04 -0.24
CA ILE A 317 -2.57 -7.19 -1.38
C ILE A 317 -2.66 -8.09 -2.61
N TYR A 318 -3.73 -7.94 -3.38
CA TYR A 318 -3.89 -8.56 -4.67
C TYR A 318 -3.71 -7.56 -5.80
N LEU A 319 -3.03 -8.01 -6.85
CA LEU A 319 -2.81 -7.27 -8.08
C LEU A 319 -3.41 -8.06 -9.23
N ILE A 320 -4.10 -7.39 -10.15
CA ILE A 320 -4.61 -8.01 -11.37
C ILE A 320 -4.18 -7.17 -12.57
N SER A 321 -3.54 -7.82 -13.55
CA SER A 321 -3.23 -7.25 -14.86
C SER A 321 -4.17 -7.83 -15.92
N GLU A 322 -5.01 -6.95 -16.44
CA GLU A 322 -6.01 -7.21 -17.48
C GLU A 322 -5.55 -6.76 -18.88
N LEU A 323 -4.32 -6.22 -19.01
CA LEU A 323 -3.75 -5.86 -20.31
C LEU A 323 -3.58 -7.12 -21.17
N GLY A 324 -3.99 -7.04 -22.44
CA GLY A 324 -3.97 -8.15 -23.40
C GLY A 324 -5.06 -9.22 -23.18
N SER A 325 -5.69 -9.30 -22.01
CA SER A 325 -6.77 -10.26 -21.71
C SER A 325 -8.15 -9.64 -21.92
N ILE A 326 -8.42 -8.53 -21.24
CA ILE A 326 -9.69 -7.79 -21.33
C ILE A 326 -9.49 -6.44 -22.02
N ARG A 327 -8.32 -5.83 -21.85
CA ARG A 327 -7.98 -4.51 -22.41
C ARG A 327 -6.87 -4.66 -23.45
N PRO A 328 -7.11 -4.34 -24.74
CA PRO A 328 -6.07 -4.43 -25.77
C PRO A 328 -4.98 -3.36 -25.61
N ALA A 329 -5.30 -2.23 -24.99
CA ALA A 329 -4.37 -1.15 -24.65
C ALA A 329 -4.77 -0.51 -23.32
N GLY A 330 -3.80 0.10 -22.64
CA GLY A 330 -4.04 0.84 -21.41
C GLY A 330 -4.66 2.22 -21.65
N THR A 331 -5.68 2.55 -20.87
CA THR A 331 -6.28 3.89 -20.70
C THR A 331 -6.10 4.31 -19.25
N ILE A 332 -6.27 5.60 -18.95
CA ILE A 332 -6.22 6.09 -17.57
C ILE A 332 -7.64 6.28 -17.02
N ILE A 333 -7.84 5.89 -15.76
CA ILE A 333 -9.08 6.12 -15.01
C ILE A 333 -8.79 6.96 -13.78
N ASN A 334 -9.73 7.82 -13.39
CA ASN A 334 -9.56 8.73 -12.27
C ASN A 334 -9.93 8.06 -10.95
N ASN A 335 -9.22 8.39 -9.89
CA ASN A 335 -9.63 8.01 -8.55
C ASN A 335 -10.87 8.83 -8.16
N ALA A 336 -11.90 8.17 -7.62
CA ALA A 336 -13.14 8.78 -7.13
C ALA A 336 -13.00 9.43 -5.75
N ARG A 337 -11.99 9.03 -4.96
CA ARG A 337 -11.70 9.55 -3.62
C ARG A 337 -10.27 10.08 -3.60
N ALA A 338 -10.13 11.39 -3.78
CA ALA A 338 -8.83 12.05 -3.69
C ALA A 338 -8.27 11.88 -2.27
N THR A 339 -7.16 11.15 -2.13
CA THR A 339 -6.36 11.03 -0.90
C THR A 339 -5.40 12.22 -0.72
N VAL A 340 -5.47 13.18 -1.64
CA VAL A 340 -4.71 14.43 -1.73
C VAL A 340 -5.59 15.56 -2.27
N ASP A 341 -5.08 16.79 -2.30
CA ASP A 341 -5.81 17.99 -2.78
C ASP A 341 -6.16 17.98 -4.28
N ALA A 342 -5.97 16.85 -5.00
CA ALA A 342 -6.40 16.66 -6.39
C ALA A 342 -6.72 15.20 -6.72
N LEU A 343 -7.44 14.98 -7.82
CA LEU A 343 -7.74 13.64 -8.35
C LEU A 343 -6.46 12.95 -8.86
N THR A 344 -6.15 11.78 -8.31
CA THR A 344 -5.11 10.88 -8.84
C THR A 344 -5.68 9.98 -9.93
N GLN A 345 -4.82 9.25 -10.64
CA GLN A 345 -5.26 8.31 -11.68
C GLN A 345 -4.46 7.01 -11.66
N MET A 346 -4.93 6.00 -12.39
CA MET A 346 -4.23 4.74 -12.61
C MET A 346 -4.57 4.13 -13.98
N PRO A 347 -3.78 3.19 -14.50
CA PRO A 347 -4.15 2.43 -15.70
C PRO A 347 -5.41 1.57 -15.49
N GLU A 348 -6.36 1.62 -16.44
CA GLU A 348 -7.60 0.82 -16.42
C GLU A 348 -7.33 -0.69 -16.48
N SER A 349 -6.17 -1.09 -17.00
CA SER A 349 -5.75 -2.49 -17.10
C SER A 349 -5.17 -3.06 -15.81
N LEU A 350 -4.84 -2.23 -14.81
CA LEU A 350 -4.31 -2.69 -13.53
C LEU A 350 -5.38 -2.61 -12.45
N ILE A 351 -5.34 -3.52 -11.49
CA ILE A 351 -6.20 -3.52 -10.31
C ILE A 351 -5.30 -3.76 -9.10
N VAL A 352 -5.52 -2.97 -8.05
CA VAL A 352 -4.91 -3.19 -6.74
C VAL A 352 -6.00 -3.23 -5.70
N THR A 353 -6.00 -4.27 -4.87
CA THR A 353 -6.98 -4.43 -3.81
C THR A 353 -6.41 -5.17 -2.61
N ARG A 354 -6.99 -4.95 -1.43
CA ARG A 354 -6.65 -5.71 -0.22
C ARG A 354 -7.66 -6.80 0.09
N ASN A 355 -8.75 -6.85 -0.66
CA ASN A 355 -9.81 -7.84 -0.48
C ASN A 355 -9.41 -9.16 -1.11
N ALA A 356 -9.68 -10.26 -0.41
CA ALA A 356 -9.60 -11.60 -0.99
C ALA A 356 -10.45 -11.66 -2.26
N ASN A 357 -9.91 -12.25 -3.32
CA ASN A 357 -10.56 -12.31 -4.62
C ASN A 357 -10.62 -13.74 -5.15
N MET A 358 -11.76 -14.08 -5.76
CA MET A 358 -11.98 -15.41 -6.33
C MET A 358 -11.10 -15.63 -7.57
N GLU A 359 -10.68 -14.55 -8.25
CA GLU A 359 -9.75 -14.60 -9.38
C GLU A 359 -8.43 -15.29 -9.03
N PHE A 360 -7.88 -15.04 -7.85
CA PHE A 360 -6.63 -15.67 -7.42
C PHE A 360 -6.83 -17.13 -7.04
N ASP A 361 -7.98 -17.46 -6.47
CA ASP A 361 -8.31 -18.83 -6.06
C ASP A 361 -8.58 -19.73 -7.28
N GLU A 362 -9.26 -19.22 -8.30
CA GLU A 362 -9.54 -19.93 -9.56
C GLU A 362 -8.35 -19.94 -10.53
N ALA A 363 -7.39 -19.02 -10.36
CA ALA A 363 -6.20 -18.96 -11.20
C ALA A 363 -5.29 -20.19 -11.03
N HIS A 364 -4.66 -20.60 -12.12
CA HIS A 364 -3.67 -21.68 -12.11
C HIS A 364 -2.24 -21.13 -11.91
N PRO A 365 -1.33 -21.93 -11.34
CA PRO A 365 0.07 -21.55 -11.28
C PRO A 365 0.69 -21.47 -12.70
N PRO A 366 1.84 -20.81 -12.85
CA PRO A 366 2.62 -20.81 -14.08
C PRO A 366 2.89 -22.23 -14.58
N SER A 367 2.77 -22.47 -15.88
CA SER A 367 2.90 -23.81 -16.47
C SER A 367 4.24 -24.07 -17.15
N ASP A 368 5.07 -23.05 -17.33
CA ASP A 368 6.34 -23.13 -18.08
C ASP A 368 7.49 -22.40 -17.36
N SER A 369 8.67 -22.47 -17.95
CA SER A 369 9.93 -22.00 -17.40
C SER A 369 10.69 -21.14 -18.40
N ILE A 370 11.40 -20.13 -17.88
CA ILE A 370 12.20 -19.23 -18.72
C ILE A 370 13.37 -19.95 -19.40
N ILE A 371 13.87 -21.05 -18.84
CA ILE A 371 15.05 -21.78 -19.36
C ILE A 371 14.68 -22.78 -20.45
N ASP A 372 13.41 -23.16 -20.54
CA ASP A 372 12.93 -24.14 -21.50
C ASP A 372 12.65 -23.47 -22.85
N TYR A 373 12.59 -24.29 -23.90
CA TYR A 373 12.19 -23.83 -25.23
C TYR A 373 10.71 -23.39 -25.18
N PRO A 374 10.33 -22.25 -25.78
CA PRO A 374 11.06 -21.46 -26.79
C PRO A 374 11.95 -20.34 -26.25
N PHE A 375 11.99 -20.11 -24.93
CA PHE A 375 12.64 -18.93 -24.37
C PHE A 375 14.15 -19.08 -24.23
N ASN A 376 14.66 -20.29 -23.97
CA ASN A 376 16.10 -20.58 -23.85
C ASN A 376 16.86 -19.59 -22.94
N GLY A 377 16.24 -19.20 -21.84
CA GLY A 377 16.76 -18.24 -20.87
C GLY A 377 16.35 -16.78 -21.11
N GLN A 378 15.64 -16.46 -22.19
CA GLN A 378 15.28 -15.09 -22.54
C GLN A 378 13.83 -14.96 -23.03
N PHE A 379 13.02 -14.19 -22.29
CA PHE A 379 11.64 -13.88 -22.66
C PHE A 379 11.59 -12.77 -23.70
N GLY A 380 10.55 -12.78 -24.55
CA GLY A 380 10.23 -11.67 -25.43
C GLY A 380 11.04 -11.58 -26.72
N VAL A 381 11.77 -12.64 -27.04
CA VAL A 381 12.50 -12.80 -28.30
C VAL A 381 11.54 -12.95 -29.48
N GLY A 382 11.89 -12.31 -30.61
CA GLY A 382 11.14 -12.47 -31.85
C GLY A 382 11.88 -11.97 -33.08
N TYR A 383 11.27 -12.23 -34.25
CA TYR A 383 11.88 -12.02 -35.56
C TYR A 383 11.27 -10.89 -36.39
N ASN A 384 10.23 -10.22 -35.90
CA ASN A 384 9.71 -9.02 -36.55
C ASN A 384 10.67 -7.84 -36.34
N ALA A 385 11.07 -7.19 -37.44
CA ALA A 385 11.90 -5.98 -37.39
C ALA A 385 11.12 -4.74 -36.91
N GLN A 386 9.80 -4.75 -37.05
CA GLN A 386 8.92 -3.66 -36.64
C GLN A 386 7.67 -4.20 -35.96
N PHE A 387 7.31 -3.66 -34.80
CA PHE A 387 6.09 -3.99 -34.06
C PHE A 387 5.79 -2.89 -33.04
N ASN A 388 4.59 -2.92 -32.44
CA ASN A 388 4.19 -1.98 -31.40
C ASN A 388 4.17 -2.67 -30.03
N VAL A 389 4.63 -1.95 -28.99
CA VAL A 389 4.48 -2.33 -27.59
C VAL A 389 3.41 -1.43 -26.97
N ASN A 390 2.29 -2.01 -26.54
CA ASN A 390 1.36 -1.33 -25.64
C ASN A 390 1.88 -1.51 -24.21
N TRP A 391 2.00 -0.43 -23.46
CA TRP A 391 2.56 -0.47 -22.12
C TRP A 391 1.74 0.37 -21.14
N THR A 392 1.77 -0.05 -19.88
CA THR A 392 1.31 0.77 -18.76
C THR A 392 2.28 0.68 -17.60
N THR A 393 2.24 1.70 -16.74
CA THR A 393 2.98 1.71 -15.49
C THR A 393 2.15 2.35 -14.39
N TYR A 394 2.34 1.84 -13.18
CA TYR A 394 1.65 2.32 -11.99
C TYR A 394 2.55 2.10 -10.78
N GLY A 395 2.81 3.18 -10.06
CA GLY A 395 3.50 3.13 -8.79
C GLY A 395 2.58 3.58 -7.68
N PHE A 396 2.55 2.82 -6.60
CA PHE A 396 1.73 3.12 -5.44
C PHE A 396 2.48 2.82 -4.15
N ARG A 397 2.02 3.46 -3.08
CA ARG A 397 2.40 3.10 -1.72
C ARG A 397 1.25 2.40 -1.04
N TYR A 398 1.61 1.55 -0.08
CA TYR A 398 0.63 0.92 0.76
C TYR A 398 1.03 0.93 2.23
N THR A 399 0.03 0.95 3.10
CA THR A 399 0.17 0.94 4.55
C THR A 399 -1.14 0.45 5.19
N ASN A 400 -1.13 0.09 6.46
CA ASN A 400 -2.35 -0.32 7.19
C ASN A 400 -3.26 0.86 7.57
N VAL A 401 -2.80 2.11 7.41
CA VAL A 401 -3.57 3.33 7.71
C VAL A 401 -4.17 3.99 6.48
N LEU A 402 -5.13 4.89 6.67
CA LEU A 402 -5.57 5.78 5.59
C LEU A 402 -4.36 6.62 5.10
N SER A 403 -3.86 6.30 3.91
CA SER A 403 -2.73 7.00 3.31
C SER A 403 -3.19 8.34 2.76
N ARG A 404 -2.69 9.45 3.33
CA ARG A 404 -2.81 10.81 2.80
C ARG A 404 -1.40 11.40 2.67
N LEU A 405 -1.15 12.09 1.57
CA LEU A 405 0.21 12.44 1.15
C LEU A 405 0.86 13.60 1.93
N ASN A 406 0.07 14.41 2.63
CA ASN A 406 0.50 15.66 3.26
C ASN A 406 0.66 15.63 4.79
N VAL A 407 0.73 14.47 5.41
CA VAL A 407 0.49 14.39 6.86
C VAL A 407 1.79 14.18 7.63
N ALA A 408 2.62 15.22 7.67
CA ALA A 408 3.65 15.42 8.70
C ALA A 408 3.06 16.12 9.96
N THR A 409 1.73 16.22 10.04
CA THR A 409 0.97 16.92 11.07
C THR A 409 -0.25 16.08 11.43
N GLU A 410 -0.75 16.15 12.67
CA GLU A 410 -2.04 15.55 13.02
C GLU A 410 -3.11 15.98 11.99
N THR A 411 -3.61 15.06 11.16
CA THR A 411 -4.77 15.40 10.34
C THR A 411 -5.98 15.38 11.23
N THR A 412 -6.82 16.40 11.15
CA THR A 412 -8.22 16.32 11.53
C THR A 412 -9.02 16.07 10.26
N ILE A 413 -9.75 14.97 10.21
CA ILE A 413 -10.78 14.75 9.19
C ILE A 413 -12.05 15.40 9.72
N GLU A 414 -12.42 16.53 9.15
CA GLU A 414 -13.82 16.96 9.23
C GLU A 414 -14.65 15.96 8.41
N ILE A 415 -15.42 15.13 9.11
CA ILE A 415 -16.40 14.25 8.48
C ILE A 415 -17.71 15.03 8.41
N ASP A 416 -18.22 15.28 7.21
CA ASP A 416 -19.48 15.98 7.00
C ASP A 416 -20.64 15.25 7.71
N GLY A 417 -21.38 15.98 8.55
CA GLY A 417 -22.46 15.42 9.36
C GLY A 417 -22.01 14.71 10.64
N ASN A 418 -20.71 14.70 10.95
CA ASN A 418 -20.18 14.06 12.15
C ASN A 418 -20.29 14.99 13.35
N VAL A 419 -21.51 15.05 13.86
CA VAL A 419 -21.86 15.80 15.04
C VAL A 419 -22.30 14.85 16.14
N ASP A 420 -22.07 15.22 17.39
CA ASP A 420 -22.67 14.53 18.53
C ASP A 420 -24.21 14.66 18.50
N SER A 421 -24.88 14.12 19.51
CA SER A 421 -26.34 14.18 19.62
C SER A 421 -26.90 15.62 19.68
N LEU A 422 -26.04 16.64 19.79
CA LEU A 422 -26.34 18.07 19.89
C LEU A 422 -25.89 18.91 18.70
N GLY A 423 -25.31 18.32 17.66
CA GLY A 423 -24.82 19.11 16.53
C GLY A 423 -23.39 19.67 16.70
N GLN A 424 -22.64 19.29 17.76
CA GLN A 424 -21.24 19.70 17.90
C GLN A 424 -20.33 18.82 17.06
N LYS A 425 -19.45 19.43 16.26
CA LYS A 425 -18.49 18.71 15.42
C LYS A 425 -17.61 17.80 16.27
N ILE A 426 -17.61 16.50 15.96
CA ILE A 426 -16.66 15.54 16.50
C ILE A 426 -15.41 15.61 15.62
N SER A 427 -14.33 16.18 16.17
CA SER A 427 -13.01 16.22 15.52
C SER A 427 -12.40 14.82 15.51
N GLN A 428 -12.55 14.07 14.42
CA GLN A 428 -11.87 12.78 14.23
C GLN A 428 -10.57 13.01 13.47
N THR A 429 -9.44 12.52 13.99
CA THR A 429 -8.13 12.78 13.38
C THR A 429 -7.79 11.82 12.23
N GLN A 430 -8.12 10.54 12.36
CA GLN A 430 -7.93 9.55 11.28
C GLN A 430 -8.84 8.34 11.53
N PRO A 431 -9.14 7.51 10.51
CA PRO A 431 -9.74 6.21 10.73
C PRO A 431 -8.73 5.30 11.43
N GLY A 432 -9.22 4.45 12.32
CA GLY A 432 -8.37 3.62 13.17
C GLY A 432 -7.72 4.36 14.34
N SER A 433 -8.27 5.51 14.74
CA SER A 433 -7.70 6.32 15.80
C SER A 433 -8.25 5.98 17.18
N VAL A 434 -7.43 6.18 18.20
CA VAL A 434 -7.82 6.21 19.60
C VAL A 434 -7.53 7.60 20.15
N ILE A 435 -8.54 8.26 20.71
CA ILE A 435 -8.41 9.55 21.36
C ILE A 435 -8.81 9.39 22.81
N ILE A 436 -7.92 9.76 23.73
CA ILE A 436 -8.14 9.74 25.17
C ILE A 436 -7.96 11.15 25.69
N GLU A 437 -9.03 11.73 26.25
CA GLU A 437 -9.02 13.01 26.96
C GLU A 437 -9.40 12.77 28.42
N ALA A 438 -8.46 13.02 29.33
CA ALA A 438 -8.63 12.79 30.75
C ALA A 438 -8.12 13.98 31.57
N LYS A 439 -8.63 14.16 32.79
CA LYS A 439 -7.91 14.95 33.80
C LYS A 439 -6.87 14.07 34.49
N ASN A 440 -7.30 12.95 35.05
CA ASN A 440 -6.44 11.92 35.63
C ASN A 440 -6.48 10.66 34.77
N LEU A 441 -5.32 10.18 34.33
CA LEU A 441 -5.21 9.00 33.46
C LEU A 441 -4.34 7.93 34.10
N ASN A 442 -4.85 6.70 34.18
CA ASN A 442 -4.06 5.53 34.57
C ASN A 442 -3.96 4.54 33.40
N LEU A 443 -2.74 4.25 32.96
CA LEU A 443 -2.41 3.31 31.88
C LEU A 443 -1.62 2.09 32.41
N GLU A 444 -1.58 1.83 33.72
CA GLU A 444 -0.81 0.72 34.27
C GLU A 444 -1.20 -0.62 33.63
N ALA A 445 -0.25 -1.27 32.96
CA ALA A 445 -0.45 -2.50 32.20
C ALA A 445 -1.59 -2.42 31.15
N ALA A 446 -1.95 -1.23 30.68
CA ALA A 446 -2.91 -1.05 29.60
C ALA A 446 -2.31 -1.52 28.27
N LYS A 447 -3.15 -2.12 27.43
CA LYS A 447 -2.79 -2.57 26.07
C LYS A 447 -3.60 -1.77 25.06
N ILE A 448 -2.95 -0.87 24.31
CA ILE A 448 -3.64 0.01 23.35
C ILE A 448 -3.03 -0.16 21.98
N ARG A 449 -3.83 -0.63 21.01
CA ARG A 449 -3.51 -0.62 19.60
C ARG A 449 -4.38 0.37 18.86
N ALA A 450 -3.73 1.26 18.14
CA ALA A 450 -4.36 2.17 17.19
C ALA A 450 -3.61 2.08 15.87
N GLU A 451 -4.23 1.56 14.83
CA GLU A 451 -3.55 1.50 13.54
C GLU A 451 -3.37 2.90 12.94
N GLY A 452 -4.38 3.78 13.05
CA GLY A 452 -4.35 5.15 12.51
C GLY A 452 -3.49 6.13 13.32
N ASN A 453 -4.02 6.59 14.45
CA ASN A 453 -3.37 7.56 15.35
C ASN A 453 -3.76 7.28 16.81
N LEU A 454 -2.83 7.44 17.75
CA LEU A 454 -3.10 7.45 19.18
C LEU A 454 -2.85 8.85 19.74
N LYS A 455 -3.92 9.49 20.23
CA LYS A 455 -3.86 10.79 20.89
C LYS A 455 -4.21 10.64 22.37
N ILE A 456 -3.29 11.02 23.24
CA ILE A 456 -3.48 11.01 24.68
C ILE A 456 -3.32 12.42 25.20
N LYS A 457 -4.39 12.94 25.81
CA LYS A 457 -4.40 14.21 26.53
C LYS A 457 -4.78 13.96 27.99
N ALA A 458 -3.88 14.26 28.91
CA ALA A 458 -4.09 14.10 30.34
C ALA A 458 -3.42 15.22 31.14
N GLU A 459 -4.14 15.90 32.03
CA GLU A 459 -3.52 16.87 32.95
C GLU A 459 -2.61 16.19 33.98
N ASN A 460 -2.92 14.94 34.34
CA ASN A 460 -2.20 14.17 35.33
C ASN A 460 -2.16 12.69 34.94
N LEU A 461 -1.02 12.22 34.44
CA LEU A 461 -0.74 10.79 34.26
C LEU A 461 -0.37 10.16 35.61
N ILE A 462 -1.23 9.28 36.11
CA ILE A 462 -1.03 8.54 37.36
C ILE A 462 0.07 7.49 37.20
N SER A 463 0.03 6.73 36.11
CA SER A 463 1.00 5.66 35.81
C SER A 463 0.90 5.24 34.34
N SER A 464 2.04 4.91 33.73
CA SER A 464 2.16 4.20 32.45
C SER A 464 2.92 2.88 32.57
N LYS A 465 3.18 2.42 33.80
CA LYS A 465 4.05 1.28 34.05
C LYS A 465 3.57 0.04 33.31
N ASN A 466 4.45 -0.59 32.53
CA ASN A 466 4.15 -1.76 31.70
C ASN A 466 3.02 -1.54 30.67
N ALA A 467 2.70 -0.30 30.30
CA ALA A 467 1.78 -0.05 29.20
C ALA A 467 2.38 -0.60 27.89
N ILE A 468 1.52 -1.10 27.01
CA ILE A 468 1.91 -1.52 25.66
C ILE A 468 1.10 -0.68 24.68
N LEU A 469 1.75 0.29 24.07
CA LEU A 469 1.17 1.11 23.00
C LEU A 469 1.66 0.58 21.65
N ASP A 470 0.74 0.22 20.76
CA ASP A 470 0.99 -0.28 19.41
C ASP A 470 0.37 0.69 18.39
N CYS A 471 1.08 1.78 18.09
CA CYS A 471 0.67 2.80 17.13
C CYS A 471 1.86 3.42 16.41
N GLN A 472 1.73 3.66 15.10
CA GLN A 472 2.78 4.30 14.30
C GLN A 472 2.82 5.83 14.50
N ASN A 473 1.65 6.46 14.69
CA ASN A 473 1.49 7.92 14.77
C ASN A 473 0.97 8.31 16.16
N LEU A 474 1.84 8.89 16.98
CA LEU A 474 1.54 9.18 18.38
C LEU A 474 1.49 10.68 18.65
N SER A 475 0.52 11.12 19.45
CA SER A 475 0.41 12.48 19.96
C SER A 475 0.16 12.46 21.46
N LEU A 476 1.06 13.07 22.23
CA LEU A 476 1.02 13.09 23.69
C LEU A 476 0.91 14.54 24.18
N ASP A 477 -0.12 14.83 24.95
CA ASP A 477 -0.31 16.06 25.73
C ASP A 477 -0.51 15.65 27.19
N ILE A 478 0.59 15.42 27.91
CA ILE A 478 0.59 14.74 29.20
C ILE A 478 1.22 15.64 30.27
N GLY A 479 0.50 15.81 31.36
CA GLY A 479 0.98 16.47 32.56
C GLY A 479 1.16 15.53 33.75
N SER A 480 1.80 16.05 34.79
CA SER A 480 1.82 15.49 36.13
C SER A 480 1.34 16.56 37.12
N SER A 481 0.38 16.20 37.98
CA SER A 481 0.01 17.03 39.14
C SER A 481 1.02 16.92 40.29
N GLY A 482 1.89 15.90 40.25
CA GLY A 482 3.07 15.79 41.09
C GLY A 482 4.28 16.52 40.51
N ARG A 483 5.36 16.64 41.28
CA ARG A 483 6.57 17.36 40.86
C ARG A 483 7.26 16.74 39.64
N LEU A 484 7.26 15.40 39.53
CA LEU A 484 8.02 14.69 38.51
C LEU A 484 7.10 14.00 37.50
N LEU A 485 7.29 14.28 36.21
CA LEU A 485 6.74 13.51 35.09
C LEU A 485 7.83 12.61 34.51
N VAL A 486 7.54 11.31 34.38
CA VAL A 486 8.43 10.34 33.73
C VAL A 486 7.72 9.76 32.51
N ILE A 487 8.36 9.87 31.34
CA ILE A 487 7.92 9.23 30.09
C ILE A 487 8.77 7.97 29.89
N GLU A 488 8.15 6.83 30.17
CA GLU A 488 8.73 5.49 30.11
C GLU A 488 7.63 4.51 29.67
N ASP A 489 7.99 3.61 28.74
CA ASP A 489 7.12 2.58 28.16
C ASP A 489 5.88 3.14 27.43
N LEU A 490 5.95 4.37 26.89
CA LEU A 490 4.86 5.03 26.17
C LEU A 490 5.14 5.16 24.67
N VAL A 491 6.39 5.36 24.27
CA VAL A 491 6.76 5.49 22.86
C VAL A 491 7.52 4.24 22.41
N PRO A 492 6.88 3.31 21.69
CA PRO A 492 7.60 2.19 21.08
C PRO A 492 8.56 2.68 19.98
N ASP A 493 9.66 1.96 19.75
CA ASP A 493 10.60 2.28 18.66
C ASP A 493 10.01 1.99 17.26
N GLU A 494 9.32 0.86 17.15
CA GLU A 494 8.71 0.37 15.92
C GLU A 494 7.43 -0.41 16.20
N VAL A 495 6.58 -0.49 15.18
CA VAL A 495 5.35 -1.29 15.17
C VAL A 495 5.36 -2.26 14.00
N TYR A 496 4.77 -3.44 14.21
CA TYR A 496 4.63 -4.44 13.15
C TYR A 496 3.44 -4.07 12.26
N ARG A 497 3.74 -3.56 11.06
CA ARG A 497 2.74 -3.12 10.09
C ARG A 497 3.22 -3.49 8.70
N PHE A 498 2.31 -4.02 7.87
CA PHE A 498 2.60 -4.25 6.47
C PHE A 498 2.46 -2.94 5.70
N GLY A 499 3.53 -2.52 5.05
CA GLY A 499 3.55 -1.30 4.26
C GLY A 499 4.69 -1.30 3.25
N GLY A 500 4.85 -0.20 2.53
CA GLY A 500 5.95 0.00 1.59
C GLY A 500 5.49 0.61 0.28
N SER A 501 6.24 0.33 -0.78
CA SER A 501 5.95 0.78 -2.12
C SER A 501 6.06 -0.34 -3.14
N MET A 502 5.30 -0.19 -4.22
CA MET A 502 5.34 -1.13 -5.34
C MET A 502 5.25 -0.39 -6.66
N GLU A 503 6.03 -0.86 -7.61
CA GLU A 503 6.07 -0.35 -8.98
C GLU A 503 5.67 -1.50 -9.91
N LEU A 504 4.67 -1.23 -10.75
CA LEU A 504 4.15 -2.15 -11.74
C LEU A 504 4.46 -1.63 -13.13
N TYR A 505 4.92 -2.52 -14.00
CA TYR A 505 5.07 -2.26 -15.43
C TYR A 505 4.49 -3.42 -16.19
N GLU A 506 3.61 -3.15 -17.15
CA GLU A 506 3.09 -4.19 -18.02
C GLU A 506 3.25 -3.81 -19.48
N GLY A 507 3.43 -4.81 -20.32
CA GLY A 507 3.62 -4.65 -21.75
C GLY A 507 2.97 -5.80 -22.52
N THR A 508 2.36 -5.48 -23.66
CA THR A 508 1.92 -6.47 -24.64
C THR A 508 2.39 -6.08 -26.03
N TRP A 509 2.90 -7.05 -26.78
CA TRP A 509 3.37 -6.85 -28.15
C TRP A 509 3.23 -8.13 -28.95
N GLU A 510 3.35 -7.98 -30.27
CA GLU A 510 3.21 -9.07 -31.23
C GLU A 510 4.46 -9.12 -32.10
N THR A 511 4.99 -10.32 -32.26
CA THR A 511 6.17 -10.59 -33.09
C THR A 511 5.94 -11.89 -33.85
N THR A 512 6.99 -12.42 -34.45
CA THR A 512 6.98 -13.75 -35.05
C THR A 512 8.05 -14.63 -34.42
N TRP A 513 7.75 -15.93 -34.37
CA TRP A 513 8.68 -16.99 -34.03
C TRP A 513 9.02 -17.78 -35.29
N LYS A 514 10.26 -18.25 -35.40
CA LYS A 514 10.70 -19.11 -36.50
C LYS A 514 11.12 -20.46 -35.95
N GLU A 515 10.53 -21.52 -36.51
CA GLU A 515 10.91 -22.90 -36.25
C GLU A 515 11.54 -23.51 -37.50
N CYS A 516 12.45 -24.46 -37.31
CA CYS A 516 13.13 -25.18 -38.38
C CYS A 516 12.75 -26.65 -38.28
N ASP A 517 11.95 -27.13 -39.24
CA ASP A 517 11.56 -28.53 -39.32
C ASP A 517 12.46 -29.26 -40.32
N LEU A 518 12.85 -30.49 -40.00
CA LEU A 518 13.58 -31.34 -40.94
C LEU A 518 12.67 -31.70 -42.12
N VAL A 519 13.19 -31.57 -43.33
CA VAL A 519 12.50 -32.04 -44.53
C VAL A 519 12.83 -33.52 -44.74
N PHE A 520 11.79 -34.32 -44.98
CA PHE A 520 11.92 -35.74 -45.26
C PHE A 520 11.55 -36.03 -46.72
N ASP A 521 12.27 -36.94 -47.38
CA ASP A 521 11.95 -37.45 -48.70
C ASP A 521 10.71 -38.37 -48.68
N ASP A 522 10.22 -38.78 -49.86
CA ASP A 522 9.05 -39.67 -50.01
C ASP A 522 9.23 -41.04 -49.34
N ASN A 523 10.47 -41.40 -48.95
CA ASN A 523 10.80 -42.65 -48.26
C ASN A 523 11.00 -42.45 -46.74
N GLY A 524 10.81 -41.22 -46.23
CA GLY A 524 10.97 -40.87 -44.82
C GLY A 524 12.42 -40.65 -44.36
N ASN A 525 13.38 -40.52 -45.28
CA ASN A 525 14.76 -40.15 -44.94
C ASN A 525 14.92 -38.62 -44.91
N ILE A 526 15.88 -38.11 -44.15
CA ILE A 526 16.20 -36.68 -44.12
C ILE A 526 16.72 -36.25 -45.50
N GLU A 527 16.06 -35.26 -46.13
CA GLU A 527 16.54 -34.65 -47.37
C GLU A 527 17.81 -33.84 -47.08
N LEU A 528 18.81 -33.91 -47.95
CA LEU A 528 20.04 -33.13 -47.83
C LEU A 528 20.03 -31.96 -48.83
N ASP A 529 20.61 -30.83 -48.45
CA ASP A 529 20.85 -29.70 -49.34
C ASP A 529 22.00 -29.96 -50.33
N ASP A 530 22.23 -29.03 -51.25
CA ASP A 530 23.27 -29.13 -52.29
C ASP A 530 24.70 -29.29 -51.73
N ASN A 531 24.89 -29.02 -50.43
CA ASN A 531 26.16 -29.16 -49.71
C ASN A 531 26.22 -30.43 -48.84
N GLY A 532 25.17 -31.26 -48.84
CA GLY A 532 25.09 -32.51 -48.09
C GLY A 532 24.67 -32.35 -46.63
N PHE A 533 24.14 -31.20 -46.21
CA PHE A 533 23.60 -30.98 -44.86
C PHE A 533 22.10 -31.26 -44.81
N PRO A 534 21.54 -31.65 -43.64
CA PRO A 534 20.09 -31.76 -43.47
C PRO A 534 19.36 -30.51 -43.95
N LYS A 535 18.37 -30.70 -44.83
CA LYS A 535 17.51 -29.63 -45.31
C LYS A 535 16.45 -29.33 -44.26
N TYR A 536 16.23 -28.04 -44.04
CA TYR A 536 15.21 -27.54 -43.11
C TYR A 536 14.15 -26.72 -43.85
N GLU A 537 12.89 -26.88 -43.46
CA GLU A 537 11.80 -25.98 -43.80
C GLU A 537 11.64 -24.96 -42.67
N GLU A 538 11.72 -23.68 -43.01
CA GLU A 538 11.46 -22.59 -42.07
C GLU A 538 9.95 -22.35 -41.96
N LYS A 539 9.43 -22.42 -40.73
CA LYS A 539 8.04 -22.05 -40.42
C LYS A 539 8.04 -20.78 -39.60
N THR A 540 7.22 -19.81 -40.01
CA THR A 540 7.03 -18.55 -39.28
C THR A 540 5.66 -18.54 -38.63
N TRP A 541 5.62 -18.42 -37.31
CA TRP A 541 4.40 -18.38 -36.52
C TRP A 541 4.21 -16.99 -35.91
N PRO A 542 2.98 -16.44 -35.88
CA PRO A 542 2.68 -15.28 -35.05
C PRO A 542 2.94 -15.62 -33.58
N PHE A 543 3.60 -14.72 -32.85
CA PHE A 543 3.93 -14.88 -31.44
C PHE A 543 3.52 -13.64 -30.65
N HIS A 544 2.55 -13.78 -29.77
CA HIS A 544 2.08 -12.71 -28.91
C HIS A 544 2.71 -12.83 -27.52
N TYR A 545 3.14 -11.71 -26.97
CA TYR A 545 3.69 -11.63 -25.62
C TYR A 545 2.87 -10.72 -24.69
N LYS A 546 2.79 -11.13 -23.41
CA LYS A 546 2.38 -10.29 -22.26
C LYS A 546 3.45 -10.38 -21.18
N MET A 547 3.84 -9.24 -20.63
CA MET A 547 4.78 -9.15 -19.51
C MET A 547 4.19 -8.28 -18.41
N LEU A 548 4.28 -8.72 -17.15
CA LEU A 548 4.06 -7.93 -15.95
C LEU A 548 5.34 -7.95 -15.11
N VAL A 549 5.85 -6.80 -14.76
CA VAL A 549 6.99 -6.62 -13.88
C VAL A 549 6.48 -6.03 -12.57
N ILE A 550 6.91 -6.63 -11.47
CA ILE A 550 6.59 -6.20 -10.11
C ILE A 550 7.91 -5.94 -9.40
N ASP A 551 8.11 -4.69 -9.00
CA ASP A 551 9.13 -4.35 -8.02
C ASP A 551 8.47 -3.98 -6.69
N SER A 552 8.79 -4.73 -5.65
CA SER A 552 8.28 -4.47 -4.30
C SER A 552 9.40 -4.08 -3.36
N ASN A 553 9.24 -2.91 -2.75
CA ASN A 553 9.97 -2.49 -1.56
C ASN A 553 9.03 -2.50 -0.34
N SER A 554 8.73 -3.71 0.14
CA SER A 554 7.87 -3.94 1.30
C SER A 554 8.61 -3.77 2.63
N SER A 555 7.88 -3.35 3.66
CA SER A 555 8.27 -3.44 5.06
C SER A 555 7.23 -4.19 5.88
N THR A 556 7.71 -4.91 6.91
CA THR A 556 6.90 -5.57 7.94
C THR A 556 6.98 -4.86 9.30
N THR A 557 7.89 -3.88 9.42
CA THR A 557 8.01 -3.00 10.57
C THR A 557 8.04 -1.54 10.13
N ASN A 558 7.36 -0.67 10.86
CA ASN A 558 7.37 0.77 10.63
C ASN A 558 7.92 1.46 11.86
N LYS A 559 8.80 2.45 11.66
CA LYS A 559 9.25 3.33 12.72
C LYS A 559 8.09 4.15 13.26
N VAL A 560 8.09 4.38 14.55
CA VAL A 560 7.10 5.20 15.24
C VAL A 560 7.56 6.64 15.22
N TYR A 561 6.64 7.54 14.88
CA TYR A 561 6.88 8.97 14.87
C TYR A 561 5.90 9.66 15.82
N VAL A 562 6.46 10.51 16.68
CA VAL A 562 5.68 11.38 17.56
C VAL A 562 5.36 12.66 16.78
N GLN A 563 4.07 12.90 16.55
CA GLN A 563 3.58 14.04 15.78
C GLN A 563 3.42 15.29 16.66
N SER A 564 3.09 15.12 17.93
CA SER A 564 3.06 16.19 18.93
C SER A 564 3.47 15.64 20.29
N LEU A 565 4.35 16.36 20.97
CA LEU A 565 4.79 16.06 22.33
C LEU A 565 4.69 17.31 23.19
N LYS A 566 3.65 17.36 24.03
CA LYS A 566 3.42 18.42 25.01
C LYS A 566 3.49 17.80 26.39
N LEU A 567 4.47 18.21 27.18
CA LEU A 567 4.74 17.65 28.50
C LEU A 567 4.71 18.75 29.56
N SER A 568 4.10 18.47 30.70
CA SER A 568 4.04 19.43 31.83
C SER A 568 4.29 18.79 33.20
N GLY A 569 5.07 19.45 34.04
CA GLY A 569 5.44 19.02 35.39
C GLY A 569 6.52 19.95 35.98
N ASP A 570 6.87 19.85 37.26
CA ASP A 570 7.99 20.66 37.79
C ASP A 570 9.34 20.21 37.20
N ASP A 571 9.50 18.89 37.06
CA ASP A 571 10.64 18.19 36.47
C ASP A 571 10.13 17.14 35.46
N ILE A 572 10.80 17.00 34.32
CA ILE A 572 10.46 16.02 33.27
C ILE A 572 11.65 15.11 33.01
N ILE A 573 11.43 13.80 33.00
CA ILE A 573 12.42 12.80 32.58
C ILE A 573 11.85 11.99 31.42
N ILE A 574 12.57 11.98 30.30
CA ILE A 574 12.23 11.23 29.08
C ILE A 574 13.23 10.07 28.96
N LYS A 575 12.76 8.85 29.18
CA LYS A 575 13.55 7.62 29.05
C LYS A 575 13.30 6.87 27.76
N ASP A 576 12.14 7.10 27.14
CA ASP A 576 11.82 6.51 25.85
C ASP A 576 12.65 7.16 24.73
N LYS A 577 12.93 6.38 23.70
CA LYS A 577 13.50 6.89 22.45
C LYS A 577 12.41 7.59 21.65
N ILE A 578 12.65 8.84 21.24
CA ILE A 578 11.66 9.67 20.57
C ILE A 578 12.17 10.16 19.23
N HIS A 579 11.40 9.88 18.17
CA HIS A 579 11.54 10.51 16.86
C HIS A 579 10.39 11.51 16.66
N LEU A 580 10.62 12.78 16.97
CA LEU A 580 9.63 13.83 16.88
C LEU A 580 9.59 14.42 15.45
N GLN A 581 8.41 14.50 14.85
CA GLN A 581 8.18 15.09 13.50
C GLN A 581 7.32 16.36 13.51
N GLY A 582 6.77 16.75 14.65
CA GLY A 582 5.96 17.96 14.77
C GLY A 582 6.27 18.76 16.03
N GLU A 583 5.22 19.13 16.76
CA GLU A 583 5.31 20.12 17.82
C GLU A 583 5.96 19.56 19.10
N LEU A 584 6.91 20.30 19.68
CA LEU A 584 7.45 20.05 21.02
C LEU A 584 7.04 21.20 21.94
N VAL A 585 6.41 20.90 23.06
CA VAL A 585 6.15 21.85 24.15
C VAL A 585 6.53 21.21 25.48
N LEU A 586 7.40 21.84 26.23
CA LEU A 586 7.85 21.42 27.55
C LEU A 586 7.56 22.57 28.50
N ASN A 587 6.67 22.32 29.47
CA ASN A 587 6.36 23.26 30.53
C ASN A 587 6.87 22.68 31.86
N SER A 588 8.12 23.03 32.18
CA SER A 588 8.85 22.48 33.32
C SER A 588 10.00 23.37 33.75
N SER A 589 10.48 23.20 34.99
CA SER A 589 11.72 23.85 35.45
C SER A 589 12.96 23.08 34.99
N SER A 590 12.89 21.74 34.90
CA SER A 590 14.00 20.91 34.44
C SER A 590 13.56 19.80 33.47
N VAL A 591 14.44 19.44 32.53
CA VAL A 591 14.21 18.36 31.57
C VAL A 591 15.45 17.46 31.50
N THR A 592 15.24 16.15 31.61
CA THR A 592 16.30 15.14 31.47
C THR A 592 15.98 14.20 30.31
N PHE A 593 16.92 14.03 29.40
CA PHE A 593 16.88 13.05 28.31
C PHE A 593 17.79 11.88 28.67
N ASP A 594 17.22 10.72 28.98
CA ASP A 594 17.96 9.50 29.33
C ASP A 594 18.21 8.58 28.13
N ASN A 595 17.66 8.91 26.96
CA ASN A 595 17.76 8.11 25.73
C ASN A 595 17.73 9.00 24.47
N ASP A 596 17.86 8.40 23.30
CA ASP A 596 17.85 9.06 22.00
C ASP A 596 16.61 9.94 21.81
N PHE A 597 16.82 11.25 21.67
CA PHE A 597 15.78 12.21 21.33
C PHE A 597 16.13 12.89 20.02
N LEU A 598 15.49 12.47 18.93
CA LEU A 598 15.68 13.04 17.60
C LEU A 598 14.49 13.93 17.26
N VAL A 599 14.76 15.23 17.12
CA VAL A 599 13.83 16.15 16.47
C VAL A 599 14.15 16.15 14.98
N VAL A 600 13.14 15.82 14.17
CA VAL A 600 13.19 15.91 12.72
C VAL A 600 12.33 17.11 12.31
N PRO A 601 12.89 18.34 12.37
CA PRO A 601 12.14 19.50 11.89
C PRO A 601 11.89 19.36 10.39
N PRO A 602 10.83 19.99 9.86
CA PRO A 602 10.69 20.19 8.43
C PRO A 602 12.01 20.74 7.85
N PRO A 603 12.50 20.31 6.69
CA PRO A 603 13.85 20.68 6.27
C PRO A 603 14.02 22.17 5.87
N SER A 604 12.93 22.95 5.84
CA SER A 604 12.92 24.41 5.73
C SER A 604 12.86 25.13 7.09
N ASP A 605 12.57 24.41 8.17
CA ASP A 605 12.50 24.94 9.52
C ASP A 605 13.80 24.67 10.28
N VAL A 606 14.32 25.73 10.89
CA VAL A 606 15.32 25.58 11.94
C VAL A 606 14.54 25.31 13.22
N PHE A 607 14.72 24.13 13.80
CA PHE A 607 14.23 23.87 15.15
C PHE A 607 14.87 24.89 16.11
N LYS A 608 14.03 25.69 16.76
CA LYS A 608 14.46 26.71 17.72
C LYS A 608 14.07 26.26 19.11
N TRP A 609 15.06 26.12 19.97
CA TRP A 609 14.84 25.97 21.39
C TRP A 609 14.57 27.35 21.99
N ASP A 610 13.31 27.72 22.16
CA ASP A 610 12.87 29.00 22.72
C ASP A 610 11.72 28.83 23.72
N GLU A 611 11.15 29.93 24.22
CA GLU A 611 10.07 29.93 25.22
C GLU A 611 8.79 29.24 24.72
N SER A 612 8.58 29.15 23.40
CA SER A 612 7.43 28.43 22.84
C SER A 612 7.59 26.91 22.94
N VAL A 613 8.83 26.42 22.90
CA VAL A 613 9.17 24.99 23.03
C VAL A 613 9.43 24.59 24.48
N ALA A 614 10.06 25.45 25.27
CA ALA A 614 10.57 25.13 26.60
C ALA A 614 10.28 26.27 27.58
N SER A 615 8.99 26.51 27.84
CA SER A 615 8.56 27.57 28.76
C SER A 615 8.96 27.22 30.20
N GLY A 616 9.72 28.12 30.85
CA GLY A 616 10.15 27.95 32.23
C GLY A 616 11.34 27.02 32.45
N VAL A 617 11.88 26.38 31.41
CA VAL A 617 12.99 25.43 31.55
C VAL A 617 14.29 26.18 31.85
N ILE A 618 14.84 25.94 33.04
CA ILE A 618 16.10 26.54 33.51
C ILE A 618 17.27 25.54 33.53
N SER A 619 17.00 24.24 33.39
CA SER A 619 18.01 23.18 33.40
C SER A 619 17.68 22.07 32.41
N ILE A 620 18.69 21.62 31.66
CA ILE A 620 18.61 20.48 30.74
C ILE A 620 19.75 19.52 31.07
N THR A 621 19.42 18.25 31.24
CA THR A 621 20.38 17.16 31.41
C THR A 621 20.24 16.18 30.24
N ASN A 622 21.35 15.78 29.63
CA ASN A 622 21.37 14.75 28.60
C ASN A 622 22.29 13.62 29.06
N ASN A 623 21.70 12.46 29.34
CA ASN A 623 22.38 11.23 29.73
C ASN A 623 22.42 10.20 28.58
N ALA A 624 21.86 10.51 27.40
CA ALA A 624 21.90 9.64 26.24
C ALA A 624 23.37 9.43 25.77
N VAL A 625 23.73 8.20 25.43
CA VAL A 625 25.10 7.76 25.09
C VAL A 625 25.26 7.52 23.60
#